data_AF-A0A948ITC9-F1
#
_entry.id   AF-A0A948ITC9-F1
#
_cell.length_a   1.000
_cell.length_b   1.000
_cell.length_c   1.000
_cell.angle_alpha   90.00
_cell.angle_beta   90.00
_cell.angle_gamma   90.00
#
_symmetry.space_group_name_H-M   'P 1'
#
loop_
_entity.id
_entity.type
_entity.pdbx_description
1 polymer ?
#
loop_
_entity_poly.entity_id
_entity_poly.type
_entity_poly.pdbx_seq_one_letter_code
_entity_poly.pdbx_strand_id
1 'polypeptide(L)'
;MSDENNNGRKPLTLKPRTGGSVSSGTVKQSFSHGRTKTVVVETKRARQHGAPSGNLAAPSARENRGFDPAPRPAAPQQGQRPAAQPNDGLSPEERAARQRVIETARAQQAQAEADRQARARAEAAAAPAPV
;
A
#
# COMPACT_ATOMS: atom_id res chain seq x y z
N MET A 1 -0.23 -36.86 -1.73
CA MET A 1 -0.58 -36.08 -2.93
C MET A 1 0.60 -35.17 -3.20
N SER A 2 1.18 -35.30 -4.38
CA SER A 2 2.59 -35.07 -4.75
C SER A 2 3.10 -33.63 -4.61
N ASP A 3 4.30 -33.48 -4.06
CA ASP A 3 5.08 -32.25 -3.93
C ASP A 3 5.74 -31.82 -5.26
N GLU A 4 4.92 -31.35 -6.21
CA GLU A 4 5.40 -30.89 -7.52
C GLU A 4 5.50 -29.34 -7.56
N ASN A 5 6.41 -28.74 -6.79
CA ASN A 5 6.88 -27.38 -7.07
C ASN A 5 8.30 -27.11 -6.56
N ASN A 6 9.22 -28.04 -6.82
CA ASN A 6 10.65 -27.77 -6.78
C ASN A 6 11.11 -27.56 -8.23
N ASN A 7 11.13 -26.31 -8.68
CA ASN A 7 11.65 -25.87 -9.99
C ASN A 7 13.19 -26.08 -10.13
N GLY A 8 13.71 -27.26 -9.78
CA GLY A 8 15.13 -27.64 -9.87
C GLY A 8 16.10 -26.79 -9.05
N ARG A 9 15.62 -25.75 -8.36
CA ARG A 9 16.43 -24.81 -7.58
C ARG A 9 16.45 -25.26 -6.14
N LYS A 10 17.68 -25.42 -5.63
CA LYS A 10 17.95 -25.76 -4.24
C LYS A 10 17.21 -24.76 -3.33
N PRO A 11 16.41 -25.21 -2.35
CA PRO A 11 15.70 -24.30 -1.45
C PRO A 11 16.71 -23.40 -0.72
N LEU A 12 16.41 -22.11 -0.60
CA LEU A 12 17.27 -21.17 0.14
C LEU A 12 17.36 -21.60 1.61
N THR A 13 18.50 -22.16 2.00
CA THR A 13 18.78 -22.53 3.39
C THR A 13 19.49 -21.38 4.10
N LEU A 14 18.86 -20.78 5.11
CA LEU A 14 19.53 -19.89 6.06
C LEU A 14 20.40 -20.76 6.98
N LYS A 15 21.72 -20.51 7.03
CA LYS A 15 22.63 -21.23 7.95
C LYS A 15 22.18 -20.96 9.40
N PRO A 16 21.77 -21.96 10.20
CA PRO A 16 21.44 -21.76 11.60
C PRO A 16 22.73 -21.40 12.36
N ARG A 17 22.70 -20.33 13.16
CA ARG A 17 23.76 -20.07 14.14
C ARG A 17 23.54 -21.00 15.34
N THR A 18 24.60 -21.70 15.73
CA THR A 18 24.64 -22.66 16.84
C THR A 18 24.13 -22.03 18.13
N GLY A 19 22.93 -22.43 18.58
CA GLY A 19 22.43 -22.12 19.92
C GLY A 19 20.96 -21.70 20.06
N GLY A 20 20.18 -21.57 18.98
CA GLY A 20 18.77 -21.17 19.10
C GLY A 20 17.90 -21.64 17.94
N SER A 21 16.66 -22.03 18.25
CA SER A 21 15.70 -22.61 17.28
C SER A 21 15.31 -21.65 16.14
N VAL A 22 15.65 -20.37 16.21
CA VAL A 22 15.48 -19.36 15.16
C VAL A 22 16.49 -18.20 15.35
N SER A 23 16.92 -17.57 14.25
CA SER A 23 17.76 -16.35 14.32
C SER A 23 16.95 -15.20 14.92
N SER A 24 17.55 -14.42 15.82
CA SER A 24 16.96 -13.17 16.34
C SER A 24 16.45 -12.30 15.19
N GLY A 25 15.17 -11.94 15.20
CA GLY A 25 14.51 -11.21 14.11
C GLY A 25 13.80 -12.10 13.10
N THR A 26 13.56 -13.38 13.40
CA THR A 26 12.83 -14.28 12.52
C THR A 26 12.02 -15.29 13.33
N VAL A 27 10.75 -15.49 12.97
CA VAL A 27 9.81 -16.36 13.70
C VAL A 27 9.21 -17.39 12.76
N LYS A 28 8.98 -18.61 13.25
CA LYS A 28 8.26 -19.66 12.53
C LYS A 28 6.76 -19.36 12.60
N GLN A 29 6.16 -18.97 11.48
CA GLN A 29 4.73 -18.64 11.39
C GLN A 29 3.97 -19.75 10.65
N SER A 30 2.80 -20.08 11.16
CA SER A 30 1.87 -21.00 10.51
C SER A 30 0.91 -20.21 9.64
N PHE A 31 0.79 -20.57 8.36
CA PHE A 31 -0.18 -19.98 7.43
C PHE A 31 -1.37 -20.93 7.25
N SER A 32 -2.57 -20.38 7.08
CA SER A 32 -3.83 -21.14 6.93
C SER A 32 -3.82 -22.20 5.83
N HIS A 33 -2.94 -22.06 4.83
CA HIS A 33 -2.77 -22.98 3.71
C HIS A 33 -1.76 -24.12 3.99
N GLY A 34 -1.54 -24.46 5.26
CA GLY A 34 -0.77 -25.65 5.66
C GLY A 34 0.75 -25.53 5.55
N ARG A 35 1.28 -24.34 5.22
CA ARG A 35 2.74 -24.12 5.15
C ARG A 35 3.21 -23.38 6.40
N THR A 36 4.19 -23.97 7.08
CA THR A 36 4.94 -23.29 8.14
C THR A 36 6.16 -22.63 7.52
N LYS A 37 6.19 -21.28 7.46
CA LYS A 37 7.31 -20.54 6.86
C LYS A 37 8.01 -19.68 7.90
N THR A 38 9.29 -19.45 7.62
CA THR A 38 10.16 -18.57 8.40
C THR A 38 9.94 -17.13 7.94
N VAL A 39 9.45 -16.26 8.83
CA VAL A 39 9.12 -14.85 8.55
C VAL A 39 10.09 -13.95 9.30
N VAL A 40 10.71 -13.00 8.58
CA VAL A 40 11.61 -11.99 9.18
C VAL A 40 10.79 -10.90 9.83
N VAL A 41 11.14 -10.54 11.07
CA VAL A 41 10.51 -9.46 11.84
C VAL A 41 11.51 -8.34 12.02
N GLU A 42 11.22 -7.20 11.39
CA GLU A 42 11.99 -5.97 11.56
C GLU A 42 11.37 -5.15 12.69
N THR A 43 11.94 -5.22 13.88
CA THR A 43 11.54 -4.35 14.99
C THR A 43 12.33 -3.05 14.94
N LYS A 44 11.70 -1.97 14.48
CA LYS A 44 12.29 -0.63 14.48
C LYS A 44 12.33 -0.07 15.91
N ARG A 45 13.51 0.34 16.38
CA ARG A 45 13.65 1.11 17.61
C ARG A 45 13.04 2.50 17.42
N ALA A 46 12.21 2.94 18.35
CA ALA A 46 11.64 4.28 18.34
C ALA A 46 12.77 5.33 18.32
N ARG A 47 12.71 6.28 17.39
CA ARG A 47 13.62 7.43 17.35
C ARG A 47 13.21 8.37 18.45
N GLN A 48 14.09 8.65 19.41
CA GLN A 48 13.86 9.69 20.40
C GLN A 48 13.82 11.05 19.68
N HIS A 49 12.67 11.71 19.71
CA HIS A 49 12.52 13.09 19.23
C HIS A 49 13.05 14.04 20.32
N GLY A 50 14.37 14.11 20.44
CA GLY A 50 15.04 15.05 21.33
C GLY A 50 16.44 15.30 20.79
N ALA A 51 16.83 16.58 20.66
CA ALA A 51 18.16 16.93 20.20
C ALA A 51 19.20 16.52 21.27
N PRO A 52 20.33 15.90 20.91
CA PRO A 52 21.48 15.86 21.81
C PRO A 52 21.90 17.30 22.10
N SER A 53 22.04 17.64 23.39
CA SER A 53 22.48 18.96 23.84
C SER A 53 23.91 19.23 23.36
N GLY A 54 24.02 19.91 22.23
CA GLY A 54 25.29 20.36 21.66
C GLY A 54 24.98 21.30 20.51
N ASN A 55 25.51 22.52 20.54
CA ASN A 55 25.34 23.48 19.46
C ASN A 55 26.11 23.01 18.21
N LEU A 56 25.44 22.23 17.34
CA LEU A 56 25.90 21.88 15.98
C LEU A 56 25.75 23.04 14.98
N ALA A 57 25.31 24.22 15.44
CA ALA A 57 24.96 25.37 14.62
C ALA A 57 26.11 26.37 14.37
N ALA A 58 27.36 26.02 14.68
CA ALA A 58 28.50 26.85 14.31
C ALA A 58 28.83 26.60 12.83
N PRO A 59 28.81 27.64 11.96
CA PRO A 59 29.17 27.47 10.56
C PRO A 59 30.63 27.05 10.44
N SER A 60 30.86 25.92 9.77
CA SER A 60 32.15 25.34 9.45
C SER A 60 32.82 26.08 8.28
N ALA A 61 34.15 26.09 8.23
CA ALA A 61 34.91 26.68 7.12
C ALA A 61 34.56 26.10 5.73
N ARG A 62 33.88 24.95 5.68
CA ARG A 62 33.39 24.32 4.44
C ARG A 62 32.21 25.05 3.80
N GLU A 63 31.45 25.80 4.60
CA GLU A 63 30.28 26.58 4.18
C GLU A 63 30.66 27.97 3.64
N ASN A 64 31.89 28.44 3.89
CA ASN A 64 32.40 29.75 3.43
C ASN A 64 33.07 29.71 2.04
N ARG A 65 32.89 28.65 1.24
CA ARG A 65 33.39 28.64 -0.14
C ARG A 65 32.39 29.32 -1.05
N GLY A 66 32.75 30.52 -1.52
CA GLY A 66 32.01 31.26 -2.54
C GLY A 66 31.84 30.41 -3.81
N PHE A 67 30.61 30.36 -4.32
CA PHE A 67 30.26 29.65 -5.53
C PHE A 67 30.44 30.59 -6.73
N ASP A 68 31.39 30.28 -7.61
CA ASP A 68 31.49 30.92 -8.93
C ASP A 68 30.49 30.23 -9.88
N PRO A 69 29.48 30.96 -10.40
CA PRO A 69 28.47 30.34 -11.25
C PRO A 69 29.03 30.12 -12.67
N ALA A 70 29.48 28.89 -12.94
CA ALA A 70 29.74 28.44 -14.30
C ALA A 70 28.48 28.60 -15.17
N PRO A 71 28.62 28.93 -16.47
CA PRO A 71 27.49 29.14 -17.37
C PRO A 71 26.66 27.85 -17.52
N ARG A 72 25.35 27.95 -17.24
CA ARG A 72 24.42 26.84 -17.33
C ARG A 72 24.10 26.51 -18.80
N PRO A 73 24.26 25.27 -19.26
CA PRO A 73 23.79 24.87 -20.58
C PRO A 73 22.26 24.96 -20.65
N ALA A 74 21.73 25.33 -21.81
CA ALA A 74 20.29 25.46 -22.05
C ALA A 74 19.56 24.13 -21.76
N ALA A 75 18.45 24.21 -21.04
CA ALA A 75 17.66 23.05 -20.68
C ALA A 75 16.97 22.44 -21.92
N PRO A 76 16.96 21.10 -22.07
CA PRO A 76 16.19 20.46 -23.15
C PRO A 76 14.69 20.72 -22.96
N GLN A 77 14.00 21.05 -24.05
CA GLN A 77 12.55 21.22 -24.05
C GLN A 77 11.89 19.94 -23.56
N GLN A 78 11.11 20.07 -22.49
CA GLN A 78 10.36 18.97 -21.91
C GLN A 78 9.26 18.58 -22.91
N GLY A 79 9.49 17.49 -23.64
CA GLY A 79 8.43 16.82 -24.38
C GLY A 79 7.27 16.49 -23.45
N GLN A 80 6.04 16.54 -23.98
CA GLN A 80 4.80 16.30 -23.25
C GLN A 80 4.90 15.02 -22.42
N ARG A 81 5.03 15.19 -21.11
CA ARG A 81 5.09 14.07 -20.17
C ARG A 81 3.67 13.48 -20.12
N PRO A 82 3.50 12.15 -20.34
CA PRO A 82 2.18 11.53 -20.23
C PRO A 82 1.61 11.81 -18.83
N ALA A 83 0.30 12.05 -18.77
CA ALA A 83 -0.40 12.40 -17.54
C ALA A 83 -0.04 11.40 -16.42
N ALA A 84 0.27 11.93 -15.24
CA ALA A 84 0.64 11.13 -14.09
C ALA A 84 -0.50 10.16 -13.76
N GLN A 85 -0.27 8.87 -13.98
CA GLN A 85 -1.23 7.85 -13.55
C GLN A 85 -1.29 7.84 -12.03
N PRO A 86 -2.48 7.66 -11.43
CA PRO A 86 -2.57 7.52 -9.99
C PRO A 86 -1.77 6.28 -9.57
N ASN A 87 -0.84 6.47 -8.63
CA ASN A 87 0.09 5.46 -8.13
C ASN A 87 -0.62 4.48 -7.18
N ASP A 88 -1.72 3.90 -7.65
CA ASP A 88 -2.54 2.98 -6.87
C ASP A 88 -2.00 1.56 -6.94
N GLY A 89 -0.93 1.33 -7.72
CA GLY A 89 -0.34 0.01 -7.96
C GLY A 89 -1.22 -0.95 -8.77
N LEU A 90 -2.35 -0.46 -9.30
CA LEU A 90 -3.31 -1.25 -10.09
C LEU A 90 -2.93 -1.25 -11.57
N SER A 91 -2.99 -2.41 -12.20
CA SER A 91 -2.97 -2.51 -13.65
C SER A 91 -4.20 -1.80 -14.26
N PRO A 92 -4.13 -1.40 -15.55
CA PRO A 92 -5.28 -0.80 -16.24
C PRO A 92 -6.52 -1.69 -16.23
N GLU A 93 -6.33 -3.01 -16.35
CA GLU A 93 -7.40 -4.00 -16.34
C GLU A 93 -8.09 -4.10 -14.97
N GLU A 94 -7.31 -4.15 -13.88
CA GLU A 94 -7.85 -4.16 -12.52
C GLU A 94 -8.63 -2.87 -12.21
N ARG A 95 -8.16 -1.73 -12.72
CA ARG A 95 -8.87 -0.45 -12.58
C ARG A 95 -10.23 -0.48 -13.29
N ALA A 96 -10.28 -1.02 -14.50
CA ALA A 96 -11.53 -1.18 -15.25
C ALA A 96 -12.48 -2.17 -14.56
N ALA A 97 -11.98 -3.29 -14.06
CA ALA A 97 -12.77 -4.24 -13.29
C ALA A 97 -13.37 -3.61 -12.02
N ARG A 98 -12.56 -2.84 -11.28
CA ARG A 98 -13.02 -2.10 -10.10
C ARG A 98 -14.10 -1.08 -10.44
N GLN A 99 -13.95 -0.34 -11.54
CA GLN A 99 -14.97 0.62 -11.99
C GLN A 99 -16.30 -0.07 -12.31
N ARG A 100 -16.27 -1.20 -13.03
CA ARG A 100 -17.48 -1.99 -13.32
C ARG A 100 -18.19 -2.47 -12.04
N VAL A 101 -17.45 -2.94 -11.05
CA VAL A 101 -18.03 -3.37 -9.77
C VAL A 101 -18.72 -2.20 -9.06
N ILE A 102 -18.08 -1.03 -9.02
CA ILE A 102 -18.66 0.17 -8.41
C ILE A 102 -19.95 0.59 -9.14
N GLU A 103 -19.94 0.57 -10.47
CA GLU A 103 -21.12 0.91 -11.28
C GLU A 103 -22.27 -0.07 -11.05
N THR A 104 -22.00 -1.37 -11.04
CA THR A 104 -23.03 -2.39 -10.76
C THR A 104 -23.62 -2.25 -9.37
N ALA A 105 -22.79 -2.00 -8.35
CA ALA A 105 -23.26 -1.77 -6.98
C ALA A 105 -24.13 -0.50 -6.90
N ARG A 106 -23.74 0.57 -7.57
CA ARG A 106 -24.51 1.82 -7.61
C ARG A 106 -25.86 1.63 -8.30
N ALA A 107 -25.91 0.86 -9.39
CA ALA A 107 -27.16 0.54 -10.08
C ALA A 107 -28.09 -0.29 -9.18
N GLN A 108 -27.57 -1.29 -8.48
CA GLN A 108 -28.35 -2.10 -7.53
C GLN A 108 -28.89 -1.27 -6.37
N GLN A 109 -28.09 -0.34 -5.84
CA GLN A 109 -28.53 0.58 -4.78
C GLN A 109 -29.69 1.47 -5.25
N ALA A 110 -29.57 2.06 -6.45
CA ALA A 110 -30.63 2.89 -7.02
C ALA A 110 -31.94 2.11 -7.24
N GLN A 111 -31.84 0.86 -7.71
CA GLN A 111 -33.01 -0.03 -7.85
C GLN A 111 -33.67 -0.31 -6.50
N ALA A 112 -32.89 -0.68 -5.48
CA ALA A 112 -33.40 -0.96 -4.13
C ALA A 112 -34.02 0.29 -3.46
N GLU A 113 -33.54 1.48 -3.77
CA GLU A 113 -34.13 2.75 -3.31
C GLU A 113 -35.45 3.04 -4.02
N ALA A 114 -35.52 2.84 -5.34
CA ALA A 114 -36.75 3.01 -6.12
C ALA A 114 -37.85 2.05 -5.64
N ASP A 115 -37.51 0.78 -5.41
CA ASP A 115 -38.43 -0.22 -4.88
C ASP A 115 -38.94 0.14 -3.48
N ARG A 116 -38.05 0.64 -2.61
CA ARG A 116 -38.43 1.13 -1.27
C ARG A 116 -39.36 2.32 -1.35
N GLN A 117 -39.09 3.28 -2.22
CA GLN A 117 -39.97 4.44 -2.43
C GLN A 117 -41.33 4.04 -3.00
N ALA A 118 -41.37 3.09 -3.94
CA ALA A 118 -42.61 2.58 -4.51
C ALA A 118 -43.46 1.88 -3.44
N ARG A 119 -42.85 1.04 -2.59
CA ARG A 119 -43.52 0.40 -1.46
C ARG A 119 -44.05 1.42 -0.46
N ALA A 120 -43.23 2.40 -0.07
CA ALA A 120 -43.65 3.44 0.85
C ALA A 120 -44.82 4.29 0.29
N ARG A 121 -44.81 4.59 -1.01
CA ARG A 121 -45.94 5.28 -1.66
C ARG A 121 -47.21 4.42 -1.69
N ALA A 122 -47.08 3.13 -1.99
CA ALA A 122 -48.22 2.21 -1.97
C ALA A 122 -48.81 2.06 -0.56
N GLU A 123 -47.95 1.96 0.46
CA GLU A 123 -48.36 1.91 1.86
C GLU A 123 -49.04 3.21 2.31
N ALA A 124 -48.48 4.37 1.96
CA ALA A 124 -49.09 5.67 2.25
C ALA A 124 -50.45 5.87 1.55
N ALA A 125 -50.62 5.32 0.34
CA ALA A 125 -51.89 5.34 -0.39
C ALA A 125 -52.92 4.34 0.18
N ALA A 126 -52.46 3.27 0.84
CA ALA A 126 -53.32 2.26 1.47
C ALA A 126 -53.68 2.59 2.92
N ALA A 127 -52.98 3.53 3.56
CA ALA A 127 -53.29 3.98 4.91
C ALA A 127 -54.62 4.77 4.92
N PRO A 128 -55.67 4.31 5.61
CA PRO A 128 -56.93 5.05 5.73
C PRO A 128 -56.73 6.31 6.57
N ALA A 129 -57.40 7.41 6.17
CA ALA A 129 -57.35 8.68 6.88
C ALA A 129 -57.80 8.50 8.35
N PRO A 130 -57.08 9.07 9.33
CA PRO A 130 -57.51 9.04 10.71
C PRO A 130 -58.83 9.79 10.86
N VAL A 131 -59.83 9.10 11.44
CA VAL A 131 -61.17 9.61 11.80
C VAL A 131 -61.13 10.54 13.00
#